data_AF-A0A219PSP0-F1
#
_entry.id   AF-A0A219PSP0-F1
#
_cell.length_a   1.000
_cell.length_b   1.000
_cell.length_c   1.000
_cell.angle_alpha   90.00
_cell.angle_beta   90.00
_cell.angle_gamma   90.00
#
_symmetry.space_group_name_H-M   'P 1'
#
loop_
_entity.id
_entity.type
_entity.pdbx_description
1 polymer ?
#
loop_
_entity_poly.entity_id
_entity_poly.type
_entity_poly.pdbx_seq_one_letter_code
_entity_poly.pdbx_strand_id
1 'polypeptide(L)'
;MEFVKKMAGQEYVGFNNATFQSEKETGDRNFAIGYYMKEKKCFPPGADMIDALDFYFQLCSLEVTCESGSIMAATLANGGICPITGERVLSAEAVRNTLSLMHSCGMYDFSGQMAFHVGLPAKSGVSGAILLVIPNVMGVMCW
;
A
#
# COMPACT_ATOMS: atom_id res chain seq x y z
N MET A 1 2.26 11.73 6.52
CA MET A 1 1.51 11.87 5.26
C MET A 1 2.28 12.41 4.07
N GLU A 2 3.28 13.26 4.29
CA GLU A 2 4.12 13.83 3.22
C GLU A 2 4.66 12.81 2.20
N PHE A 3 5.10 11.63 2.64
CA PHE A 3 5.59 10.59 1.74
C PHE A 3 4.54 10.16 0.70
N VAL A 4 3.31 9.89 1.15
CA VAL A 4 2.20 9.46 0.29
C VAL A 4 1.79 10.58 -0.67
N LYS A 5 1.76 11.83 -0.19
CA LYS A 5 1.51 13.00 -1.05
C LYS A 5 2.54 13.15 -2.16
N LYS A 6 3.84 12.94 -1.87
CA LYS A 6 4.89 12.96 -2.89
C LYS A 6 4.68 11.87 -3.94
N MET A 7 4.29 10.66 -3.53
CA MET A 7 3.95 9.59 -4.47
C MET A 7 2.74 9.94 -5.36
N ALA A 8 1.75 10.63 -4.82
CA ALA A 8 0.58 11.10 -5.56
C ALA A 8 0.83 12.37 -6.38
N GLY A 9 2.05 12.93 -6.34
CA GLY A 9 2.35 14.20 -7.02
C GLY A 9 1.60 15.40 -6.46
N GLN A 10 1.35 15.41 -5.16
CA GLN A 10 0.58 16.44 -4.42
C GLN A 10 -0.93 16.47 -4.75
N GLU A 11 -1.44 15.47 -5.46
CA GLU A 11 -2.87 15.26 -5.64
C GLU A 11 -3.55 14.77 -4.34
N TYR A 12 -4.86 14.58 -4.39
CA TYR A 12 -5.69 14.23 -3.23
C TYR A 12 -5.16 13.01 -2.45
N VAL A 13 -4.85 13.23 -1.19
CA VAL A 13 -4.59 12.20 -0.18
C VAL A 13 -5.29 12.64 1.11
N GLY A 14 -6.32 11.88 1.50
CA GLY A 14 -7.16 12.15 2.67
C GLY A 14 -6.97 11.13 3.79
N PHE A 15 -7.85 11.23 4.79
CA PHE A 15 -7.90 10.31 5.91
C PHE A 15 -9.33 10.19 6.44
N ASN A 16 -9.82 8.95 6.51
CA ASN A 16 -11.16 8.66 6.98
C ASN A 16 -11.14 8.25 8.46
N ASN A 17 -11.45 9.19 9.35
CA ASN A 17 -11.51 8.89 10.79
C ASN A 17 -12.61 7.87 11.14
N ALA A 18 -13.72 7.84 10.41
CA ALA A 18 -14.79 6.89 10.69
C ALA A 18 -14.36 5.45 10.38
N THR A 19 -13.68 5.24 9.25
CA THR A 19 -13.06 3.95 8.91
C THR A 19 -12.02 3.56 9.95
N PHE A 20 -11.16 4.50 10.39
CA PHE A 20 -10.15 4.22 11.41
C PHE A 20 -10.76 3.72 12.73
N GLN A 21 -11.78 4.41 13.25
CA GLN A 21 -12.44 3.97 14.49
C GLN A 21 -13.11 2.61 14.30
N SER A 22 -13.81 2.40 13.18
CA SER A 22 -14.47 1.13 12.86
C SER A 22 -13.47 -0.04 12.76
N GLU A 23 -12.36 0.14 12.03
CA GLU A 23 -11.33 -0.88 11.85
C GLU A 23 -10.64 -1.23 13.17
N LYS A 24 -10.43 -0.23 14.03
CA LYS A 24 -9.85 -0.43 15.35
C LYS A 24 -10.80 -1.18 16.30
N GLU A 25 -12.09 -0.81 16.31
CA GLU A 25 -13.10 -1.44 17.16
C GLU A 25 -13.37 -2.91 16.77
N THR A 26 -13.28 -3.23 15.48
CA THR A 26 -13.57 -4.58 14.96
C THR A 26 -12.31 -5.40 14.62
N GLY A 27 -11.14 -4.89 14.99
CA GLY A 27 -9.83 -5.41 14.61
C GLY A 27 -9.33 -6.64 15.37
N ASP A 28 -10.19 -7.44 15.97
CA ASP A 28 -9.82 -8.57 16.87
C ASP A 28 -8.76 -9.50 16.26
N ARG A 29 -8.89 -9.82 14.96
CA ARG A 29 -7.91 -10.65 14.24
C ARG A 29 -6.54 -9.99 14.16
N ASN A 30 -6.49 -8.68 13.95
CA ASN A 30 -5.23 -7.92 13.90
C ASN A 30 -4.60 -7.84 15.29
N PHE A 31 -5.39 -7.69 16.36
CA PHE A 31 -4.90 -7.79 17.73
C PHE A 31 -4.31 -9.17 18.03
N ALA A 32 -4.99 -10.25 17.66
CA ALA A 32 -4.47 -11.61 17.84
C ALA A 32 -3.11 -11.81 17.14
N ILE A 33 -2.98 -11.33 15.90
CA ILE A 33 -1.70 -11.34 15.16
C ILE A 33 -0.64 -10.51 15.90
N GLY A 34 -0.99 -9.30 16.37
CA GLY A 34 -0.08 -8.43 17.11
C GLY A 34 0.46 -9.08 18.38
N TYR A 35 -0.41 -9.70 19.19
CA TYR A 35 0.02 -10.44 20.38
C TYR A 35 0.92 -11.63 20.03
N TYR A 36 0.60 -12.38 18.97
CA TYR A 36 1.44 -13.49 18.53
C TYR A 36 2.82 -13.03 18.04
N MET A 37 2.89 -11.94 17.26
CA MET A 37 4.14 -11.31 16.83
C MET A 37 4.97 -10.80 18.02
N LYS A 38 4.32 -10.26 19.05
CA LYS A 38 4.97 -9.82 20.30
C LYS A 38 5.60 -11.00 21.04
N GLU A 39 4.86 -12.10 21.19
CA GLU A 39 5.37 -13.34 21.80
C GLU A 39 6.58 -13.88 21.04
N LYS A 40 6.50 -13.91 19.69
CA LYS A 40 7.59 -14.40 18.82
C LYS A 40 8.73 -13.39 18.61
N LYS A 41 8.70 -12.24 19.29
CA LYS A 41 9.72 -11.19 19.20
C LYS A 41 9.96 -10.71 17.77
N CYS A 42 8.89 -10.61 16.97
CA CYS A 42 8.95 -10.13 15.59
C CYS A 42 9.13 -8.60 15.52
N PHE A 43 8.82 -7.88 16.59
CA PHE A 43 8.98 -6.42 16.65
C PHE A 43 10.42 -6.02 16.99
N PRO A 44 10.88 -4.86 16.51
CA PRO A 44 12.15 -4.28 16.94
C PRO A 44 12.19 -4.08 18.46
N PRO A 45 13.40 -4.13 19.08
CA PRO A 45 13.54 -3.83 20.50
C PRO A 45 12.97 -2.45 20.86
N GLY A 46 12.11 -2.40 21.89
CA GLY A 46 11.50 -1.17 22.39
C GLY A 46 10.24 -0.71 21.64
N ALA A 47 9.80 -1.40 20.59
CA ALA A 47 8.55 -1.08 19.92
C ALA A 47 7.33 -1.48 20.77
N ASP A 48 6.34 -0.59 20.87
CA ASP A 48 5.04 -0.90 21.47
C ASP A 48 4.09 -1.47 20.41
N MET A 49 3.46 -2.62 20.74
CA MET A 49 2.58 -3.35 19.83
C MET A 49 1.25 -2.63 19.62
N ILE A 50 0.71 -1.98 20.64
CA ILE A 50 -0.57 -1.27 20.57
C ILE A 50 -0.41 -0.02 19.72
N ASP A 51 0.68 0.73 19.90
CA ASP A 51 0.99 1.90 19.06
C ASP A 51 1.19 1.50 17.59
N ALA A 52 1.86 0.36 17.34
CA ALA A 52 2.05 -0.16 15.98
C ALA A 52 0.72 -0.55 15.32
N LEU A 53 -0.20 -1.18 16.07
CA LEU A 53 -1.53 -1.50 15.56
C LEU A 53 -2.39 -0.26 15.33
N ASP A 54 -2.34 0.72 16.23
CA ASP A 54 -3.07 1.98 16.04
C ASP A 54 -2.60 2.68 14.75
N PHE A 55 -1.27 2.74 14.54
CA PHE A 55 -0.71 3.28 13.31
C PHE A 55 -1.08 2.44 12.08
N TYR A 56 -1.11 1.12 12.18
CA TYR A 56 -1.59 0.24 11.11
C TYR A 56 -3.01 0.58 10.68
N PHE A 57 -3.96 0.73 11.62
CA PHE A 57 -5.33 1.10 11.31
C PHE A 57 -5.43 2.50 10.69
N GLN A 58 -4.60 3.45 11.14
CA GLN A 58 -4.52 4.77 10.53
C GLN A 58 -4.06 4.68 9.06
N LEU A 59 -3.03 3.88 8.75
CA LEU A 59 -2.54 3.69 7.39
C LEU A 59 -3.58 3.03 6.47
N CYS A 60 -4.36 2.07 6.98
CA CYS A 60 -5.47 1.45 6.25
C CYS A 60 -6.65 2.40 5.99
N SER A 61 -6.70 3.53 6.70
CA SER A 61 -7.79 4.51 6.62
C SER A 61 -7.42 5.74 5.78
N LEU A 62 -6.31 5.70 5.05
CA LEU A 62 -5.94 6.74 4.09
C LEU A 62 -6.88 6.72 2.88
N GLU A 63 -7.23 7.91 2.41
CA GLU A 63 -8.13 8.08 1.26
C GLU A 63 -7.35 8.55 0.04
N VAL A 64 -7.71 8.02 -1.12
CA VAL A 64 -7.20 8.42 -2.44
C VAL A 64 -8.35 8.38 -3.43
N THR A 65 -8.18 9.07 -4.57
CA THR A 65 -9.07 8.91 -5.73
C THR A 65 -8.42 7.98 -6.76
N CYS A 66 -9.15 7.56 -7.78
CA CYS A 66 -8.55 6.85 -8.91
C CYS A 66 -7.42 7.67 -9.56
N GLU A 67 -7.61 8.99 -9.66
CA GLU A 67 -6.62 9.90 -10.24
C GLU A 67 -5.34 9.92 -9.41
N SER A 68 -5.43 10.23 -8.10
CA SER A 68 -4.23 10.29 -7.24
C SER A 68 -3.57 8.92 -7.05
N GLY A 69 -4.36 7.85 -6.96
CA GLY A 69 -3.89 6.46 -6.91
C GLY A 69 -3.15 6.03 -8.18
N SER A 70 -3.62 6.45 -9.36
CA SER A 70 -2.95 6.15 -10.63
C SER A 70 -1.55 6.78 -10.70
N ILE A 71 -1.37 7.97 -10.14
CA ILE A 71 -0.07 8.66 -10.05
C ILE A 71 0.88 7.94 -9.08
N MET A 72 0.36 7.44 -7.95
CA MET A 72 1.13 6.59 -7.04
C MET A 72 1.65 5.33 -7.74
N ALA A 73 0.78 4.64 -8.49
CA ALA A 73 1.16 3.50 -9.31
C ALA A 73 2.18 3.89 -10.40
N ALA A 74 2.01 5.05 -11.03
CA ALA A 74 2.91 5.53 -12.08
C ALA A 74 4.29 5.92 -11.52
N THR A 75 4.36 6.40 -10.27
CA THR A 75 5.62 6.61 -9.55
C THR A 75 6.38 5.29 -9.38
N LEU A 76 5.68 4.19 -9.09
CA LEU A 76 6.28 2.85 -9.07
C LEU A 76 6.67 2.38 -10.48
N ALA A 77 5.83 2.60 -11.48
CA ALA A 77 6.12 2.26 -12.88
C ALA A 77 7.38 2.98 -13.40
N ASN A 78 7.63 4.19 -12.90
CA ASN A 78 8.72 5.08 -13.31
C ASN A 78 9.94 5.04 -12.35
N GLY A 79 10.21 3.88 -11.74
CA GLY A 79 11.43 3.66 -10.97
C GLY A 79 11.56 4.52 -9.70
N GLY A 80 10.43 4.97 -9.14
CA GLY A 80 10.36 5.77 -7.92
C GLY A 80 10.38 7.28 -8.14
N ILE A 81 10.27 7.74 -9.39
CA ILE A 81 10.18 9.17 -9.74
C ILE A 81 8.73 9.50 -10.07
N CYS A 82 8.15 10.46 -9.36
CA CYS A 82 6.79 10.89 -9.62
C CYS A 82 6.71 11.54 -11.03
N PRO A 83 5.86 11.02 -11.94
CA PRO A 83 5.90 11.42 -13.35
C PRO A 83 5.44 12.85 -13.58
N ILE A 84 4.61 13.41 -12.70
CA ILE A 84 4.05 14.76 -12.87
C ILE A 84 4.86 15.85 -12.15
N THR A 85 5.69 15.48 -11.17
CA THR A 85 6.54 16.45 -10.45
C THR A 85 8.03 16.31 -10.78
N GLY A 86 8.47 15.16 -11.30
CA GLY A 86 9.88 14.84 -11.51
C GLY A 86 10.64 14.53 -10.21
N GLU A 87 9.98 14.53 -9.05
CA GLU A 87 10.61 14.26 -7.76
C GLU A 87 10.93 12.77 -7.60
N ARG A 88 12.15 12.46 -7.15
CA ARG A 88 12.49 11.10 -6.69
C ARG A 88 11.91 10.87 -5.30
N VAL A 89 10.91 10.00 -5.21
CA VAL A 89 10.21 9.65 -3.97
C VAL A 89 10.74 8.36 -3.35
N LEU A 90 11.09 7.39 -4.19
CA LEU A 90 11.57 6.07 -3.80
C LEU A 90 12.94 5.75 -4.42
N SER A 91 13.71 4.92 -3.73
CA SER A 91 14.91 4.31 -4.33
C SER A 91 14.51 3.26 -5.37
N ALA A 92 15.36 3.04 -6.37
CA ALA A 92 15.14 2.01 -7.38
C ALA A 92 15.03 0.60 -6.77
N GLU A 93 15.77 0.35 -5.68
CA GLU A 93 15.68 -0.90 -4.93
C GLU A 93 14.31 -1.07 -4.27
N ALA A 94 13.79 -0.04 -3.58
CA ALA A 94 12.49 -0.10 -2.95
C ALA A 94 11.37 -0.36 -3.98
N VAL A 95 11.46 0.26 -5.16
CA VAL A 95 10.52 0.03 -6.26
C VAL A 95 10.59 -1.40 -6.76
N ARG A 96 11.79 -1.91 -7.09
CA ARG A 96 11.97 -3.28 -7.58
C ARG A 96 11.42 -4.32 -6.59
N ASN A 97 11.74 -4.16 -5.31
CA ASN A 97 11.31 -5.10 -4.27
C ASN A 97 9.79 -5.07 -4.11
N THR A 98 9.20 -3.87 -4.09
CA THR A 98 7.74 -3.68 -4.02
C THR A 98 7.02 -4.33 -5.21
N LEU A 99 7.47 -4.07 -6.43
CA LEU A 99 6.85 -4.64 -7.64
C LEU A 99 6.94 -6.18 -7.68
N SER A 100 8.05 -6.74 -7.19
CA SER A 100 8.23 -8.20 -7.11
C SER A 100 7.23 -8.85 -6.14
N LEU A 101 6.99 -8.22 -4.99
CA LEU A 101 6.01 -8.69 -4.01
C LEU A 101 4.57 -8.46 -4.47
N MET A 102 4.28 -7.34 -5.14
CA MET A 102 2.97 -7.10 -5.76
C MET A 102 2.64 -8.17 -6.80
N HIS A 103 3.63 -8.58 -7.60
CA HIS A 103 3.43 -9.61 -8.62
C HIS A 103 3.04 -10.98 -8.01
N SER A 104 3.67 -11.37 -6.90
CA SER A 104 3.51 -12.72 -6.32
C SER A 104 2.47 -12.82 -5.20
N CYS A 105 2.20 -11.74 -4.47
CA CYS A 105 1.37 -11.73 -3.26
C CYS A 105 0.29 -10.63 -3.25
N GLY A 106 0.10 -9.92 -4.36
CA GLY A 106 -0.68 -8.69 -4.40
C GLY A 106 -2.21 -8.85 -4.34
N MET A 107 -2.72 -10.01 -4.75
CA MET A 107 -4.14 -10.25 -5.03
C MET A 107 -4.76 -11.33 -4.13
N TYR A 108 -4.30 -11.43 -2.88
CA TYR A 108 -4.73 -12.49 -1.94
C TYR A 108 -4.49 -13.89 -2.52
N ASP A 109 -5.41 -14.83 -2.29
CA ASP A 109 -5.33 -16.20 -2.81
C ASP A 109 -5.38 -16.26 -4.35
N PHE A 110 -5.81 -15.18 -5.01
CA PHE A 110 -5.80 -15.06 -6.47
C PHE A 110 -4.44 -14.66 -7.06
N SER A 111 -3.43 -14.37 -6.24
CA SER A 111 -2.13 -13.87 -6.71
C SER A 111 -1.45 -14.77 -7.74
N GLY A 112 -1.51 -16.10 -7.55
CA GLY A 112 -0.93 -17.05 -8.52
C GLY A 112 -1.62 -17.02 -9.89
N GLN A 113 -2.95 -16.92 -9.90
CA GLN A 113 -3.74 -16.84 -11.14
C GLN A 113 -3.54 -15.48 -11.84
N MET A 114 -3.51 -14.39 -11.07
CA MET A 114 -3.20 -13.06 -11.59
C MET A 114 -1.82 -13.01 -12.25
N ALA A 115 -0.80 -13.57 -11.58
CA ALA A 115 0.56 -13.61 -12.11
C ALA A 115 0.64 -14.41 -13.42
N PHE A 116 -0.05 -15.55 -13.50
CA PHE A 116 -0.03 -16.41 -14.69
C PHE A 116 -0.81 -15.81 -15.88
N HIS A 117 -2.00 -15.27 -15.64
CA HIS A 117 -2.89 -14.83 -16.71
C HIS A 117 -2.73 -13.36 -17.11
N VAL A 118 -2.43 -12.48 -16.15
CA VAL A 118 -2.28 -11.04 -16.40
C VAL A 118 -0.81 -10.62 -16.43
N GLY A 119 0.03 -11.19 -15.57
CA GLY A 119 1.48 -10.96 -15.59
C GLY A 119 1.93 -9.57 -15.14
N LEU A 120 1.07 -8.81 -14.45
CA LEU A 120 1.36 -7.45 -14.01
C LEU A 120 1.40 -7.35 -12.47
N PRO A 121 2.33 -6.56 -11.88
CA PRO A 121 2.29 -6.22 -10.47
C PRO A 121 1.00 -5.46 -10.12
N ALA A 122 0.25 -5.98 -9.16
CA ALA A 122 -0.99 -5.37 -8.70
C ALA A 122 -1.14 -5.47 -7.19
N LYS A 123 -1.99 -4.63 -6.58
CA LYS A 123 -2.44 -4.79 -5.20
C LYS A 123 -3.92 -4.46 -5.10
N SER A 124 -4.72 -5.39 -4.59
CA SER A 124 -6.15 -5.15 -4.30
C SER A 124 -6.39 -4.73 -2.85
N GLY A 125 -7.46 -3.98 -2.60
CA GLY A 125 -7.94 -3.58 -1.27
C GLY A 125 -9.38 -4.02 -1.03
N VAL A 126 -9.78 -4.10 0.25
CA VAL A 126 -11.16 -4.43 0.64
C VAL A 126 -12.17 -3.36 0.19
N SER A 127 -11.70 -2.14 -0.06
CA SER A 127 -12.50 -1.04 -0.63
C SER A 127 -13.00 -1.29 -2.06
N GLY A 128 -12.53 -2.36 -2.72
CA GLY A 128 -12.79 -2.65 -4.12
C GLY A 128 -11.70 -2.14 -5.07
N ALA A 129 -10.76 -1.34 -4.57
CA ALA A 129 -9.71 -0.75 -5.40
C ALA A 129 -8.63 -1.77 -5.81
N ILE A 130 -8.09 -1.61 -7.02
CA ILE A 130 -6.92 -2.34 -7.53
C ILE A 130 -5.89 -1.32 -8.04
N LEU A 131 -4.74 -1.27 -7.37
CA LEU A 131 -3.56 -0.53 -7.81
C LEU A 131 -2.75 -1.41 -8.76
N LEU A 132 -2.64 -1.04 -10.03
CA LEU A 132 -1.98 -1.82 -11.08
C LEU A 132 -0.79 -1.05 -11.65
N VAL A 133 0.34 -1.73 -11.84
CA VAL A 133 1.56 -1.14 -12.38
C VAL A 133 1.95 -1.84 -13.67
N ILE A 134 2.21 -1.07 -14.73
CA ILE A 134 2.83 -1.54 -15.97
C ILE A 134 4.23 -0.93 -16.02
N PRO A 135 5.28 -1.66 -15.58
CA PRO A 135 6.61 -1.11 -15.43
C PRO A 135 7.12 -0.46 -16.71
N ASN A 136 7.72 0.73 -16.59
CA ASN A 136 8.21 1.58 -17.68
C ASN A 136 7.13 2.11 -18.64
N VAL A 137 5.83 1.96 -18.34
CA VAL A 137 4.74 2.43 -19.18
C VAL A 137 3.78 3.35 -18.42
N MET A 138 3.03 2.81 -17.46
CA MET A 138 2.01 3.59 -16.74
C MET A 138 1.60 2.93 -15.41
N GLY A 139 0.91 3.72 -14.57
CA GLY A 139 0.18 3.23 -13.40
C GLY A 139 -1.32 3.43 -13.57
N VAL A 140 -2.11 2.52 -13.02
CA VAL A 140 -3.57 2.52 -13.12
C VAL A 140 -4.17 2.25 -11.74
N MET A 141 -5.27 2.91 -11.43
CA MET A 141 -6.13 2.59 -10.28
C MET A 141 -7.53 2.29 -10.80
N CYS A 142 -8.04 1.10 -10.50
CA CYS A 142 -9.42 0.69 -10.81
C CYS A 142 -10.22 0.69 -9.50
N TRP A 143 -11.38 1.35 -9.46
CA TRP A 143 -12.29 1.37 -8.33
C TRP A 143 -13.72 1.64 -8.82
#